data_AF-A0A484WY17-F1
#
_entry.id   AF-A0A484WY17-F1
#
_cell.length_a   1.000
_cell.length_b   1.000
_cell.length_c   1.000
_cell.angle_alpha   90.00
_cell.angle_beta   90.00
_cell.angle_gamma   90.00
#
_symmetry.space_group_name_H-M   'P 1'
#
loop_
_entity.id
_entity.type
_entity.pdbx_description
1 polymer ?
#
loop_
_entity_poly.entity_id
_entity_poly.type
_entity_poly.pdbx_seq_one_letter_code
_entity_poly.pdbx_strand_id
1 'polypeptide(L)'
;MKVARAQQGAAVLDYRQTVLTALGDVENALVSYRTDQQREAGLAKTIDALQNAFDLASDSYRQGIASFIDVLDAQRQLAQAQQQRAQAQVQSALDLVALYKALGGGWEPYQQVQLPDYKVFGDAPRGIRFRGLGKKRTGTPHSRWLSGGYNCYAPKRKARNELCVIKNWAIPVCLFLNCASGP
;
A
#
# COMPACT_ATOMS: atom_id res chain seq x y z
N MET A 1 54.19 -0.88 15.35
CA MET A 1 54.20 0.33 14.50
C MET A 1 53.77 0.10 13.04
N LYS A 2 54.47 -0.71 12.23
CA LYS A 2 54.09 -0.89 10.79
C LYS A 2 52.64 -1.36 10.59
N VAL A 3 52.19 -2.36 11.37
CA VAL A 3 50.80 -2.89 11.32
C VAL A 3 49.75 -1.81 11.60
N ALA A 4 49.94 -0.98 12.63
CA ALA A 4 49.01 0.09 12.98
C ALA A 4 48.87 1.13 11.85
N ARG A 5 49.97 1.50 11.16
CA ARG A 5 49.92 2.39 9.99
C ARG A 5 49.19 1.75 8.81
N ALA A 6 49.37 0.44 8.59
CA ALA A 6 48.65 -0.28 7.54
C ALA A 6 47.14 -0.36 7.83
N GLN A 7 46.75 -0.62 9.09
CA GLN A 7 45.35 -0.61 9.54
C GLN A 7 44.71 0.78 9.39
N GLN A 8 45.43 1.85 9.75
CA GLN A 8 44.95 3.22 9.57
C GLN A 8 44.76 3.57 8.08
N GLY A 9 45.67 3.14 7.20
CA GLY A 9 45.52 3.28 5.76
C GLY A 9 44.30 2.52 5.21
N ALA A 10 44.09 1.29 5.66
CA ALA A 10 42.93 0.49 5.29
C ALA A 10 41.60 1.15 5.72
N ALA A 11 41.52 1.66 6.95
CA ALA A 11 40.31 2.34 7.45
C ALA A 11 39.96 3.61 6.65
N VAL A 12 40.95 4.37 6.17
CA VAL A 12 40.72 5.55 5.31
C VAL A 12 40.22 5.15 3.91
N LEU A 13 40.71 4.03 3.36
CA LEU A 13 40.23 3.50 2.08
C LEU A 13 38.81 2.94 2.19
N ASP A 14 38.52 2.20 3.25
CA ASP A 14 37.19 1.65 3.54
C ASP A 14 36.14 2.77 3.68
N TYR A 15 36.43 3.79 4.50
CA TYR A 15 35.57 4.98 4.63
C TYR A 15 35.30 5.67 3.28
N ARG A 16 36.34 5.86 2.44
CA ARG A 16 36.17 6.44 1.10
C ARG A 16 35.29 5.56 0.21
N GLN A 17 35.46 4.24 0.26
CA GLN A 17 34.63 3.31 -0.48
C GLN A 17 33.17 3.38 -0.02
N THR A 18 32.90 3.40 1.29
CA THR A 18 31.53 3.54 1.83
C THR A 18 30.86 4.83 1.33
N VAL A 19 31.56 5.96 1.35
CA VAL A 19 31.03 7.25 0.89
C VAL A 19 30.74 7.24 -0.61
N LEU A 20 31.62 6.66 -1.43
CA LEU A 20 31.40 6.55 -2.88
C LEU A 20 30.25 5.60 -3.23
N THR A 21 30.12 4.47 -2.53
CA THR A 21 28.98 3.56 -2.68
C THR A 21 27.66 4.26 -2.32
N ALA A 22 27.61 4.95 -1.17
CA ALA A 22 26.41 5.65 -0.73
C ALA A 22 25.99 6.78 -1.71
N LEU A 23 26.95 7.49 -2.29
CA LEU A 23 26.67 8.48 -3.34
C LEU A 23 26.06 7.82 -4.59
N GLY A 24 26.64 6.70 -5.05
CA GLY A 24 26.11 5.94 -6.18
C GLY A 24 24.70 5.39 -5.95
N ASP A 25 24.40 4.92 -4.73
CA ASP A 25 23.06 4.44 -4.35
C ASP A 25 22.02 5.58 -4.42
N VAL A 26 22.37 6.79 -3.94
CA VAL A 26 21.50 7.98 -4.01
C VAL A 26 21.30 8.45 -5.45
N GLU A 27 22.35 8.49 -6.26
CA GLU A 27 22.27 8.86 -7.68
C GLU A 27 21.39 7.88 -8.46
N ASN A 28 21.58 6.57 -8.25
CA ASN A 28 20.77 5.53 -8.88
C ASN A 28 19.28 5.65 -8.48
N ALA A 29 18.97 5.81 -7.19
CA ALA A 29 17.59 5.99 -6.73
C ALA A 29 16.94 7.26 -7.31
N LEU A 30 17.69 8.35 -7.45
CA LEU A 30 17.19 9.60 -8.04
C LEU A 30 16.95 9.48 -9.56
N VAL A 31 17.77 8.72 -10.28
CA VAL A 31 17.57 8.43 -11.71
C VAL A 31 16.31 7.57 -11.89
N SER A 32 16.18 6.46 -11.16
CA SER A 32 15.02 5.56 -11.25
C SER A 32 13.70 6.31 -10.97
N TYR A 33 13.65 7.08 -9.88
CA TYR A 33 12.47 7.89 -9.54
C TYR A 33 12.10 8.89 -10.66
N ARG A 34 13.09 9.53 -11.29
CA ARG A 34 12.84 10.45 -12.43
C ARG A 34 12.34 9.72 -13.66
N THR A 35 12.88 8.54 -13.98
CA THR A 35 12.41 7.74 -15.13
C THR A 35 10.99 7.23 -14.91
N ASP A 36 10.64 6.87 -13.68
CA ASP A 36 9.28 6.44 -13.31
C ASP A 36 8.26 7.58 -13.38
N GLN A 37 8.64 8.79 -12.94
CA GLN A 37 7.78 9.98 -13.11
C GLN A 37 7.53 10.31 -14.59
N GLN A 38 8.54 10.15 -15.46
CA GLN A 38 8.36 10.29 -16.91
C GLN A 38 7.46 9.18 -17.48
N ARG A 39 7.60 7.95 -16.99
CA ARG A 39 6.77 6.80 -17.38
C ARG A 39 5.31 6.99 -16.98
N GLU A 40 5.02 7.45 -15.77
CA GLU A 40 3.66 7.82 -15.31
C GLU A 40 3.03 8.88 -16.23
N ALA A 41 3.79 9.94 -16.55
CA ALA A 41 3.32 11.01 -17.44
C ALA A 41 3.07 10.52 -18.89
N GLY A 42 3.83 9.53 -19.36
CA GLY A 42 3.58 8.83 -20.63
C GLY A 42 2.32 7.97 -20.58
N LEU A 43 2.18 7.15 -19.54
CA LEU A 43 1.01 6.27 -19.34
C LEU A 43 -0.30 7.05 -19.19
N ALA A 44 -0.27 8.22 -18.55
CA ALA A 44 -1.44 9.12 -18.48
C ALA A 44 -1.94 9.51 -19.88
N LYS A 45 -1.04 9.98 -20.77
CA LYS A 45 -1.38 10.33 -22.16
C LYS A 45 -1.87 9.13 -22.96
N THR A 46 -1.30 7.94 -22.73
CA THR A 46 -1.77 6.70 -23.36
C THR A 46 -3.19 6.34 -22.92
N ILE A 47 -3.51 6.51 -21.63
CA ILE A 47 -4.88 6.31 -21.11
C ILE A 47 -5.85 7.29 -21.77
N ASP A 48 -5.50 8.58 -21.86
CA ASP A 48 -6.35 9.58 -22.53
C ASP A 48 -6.61 9.22 -24.00
N ALA A 49 -5.59 8.76 -24.73
CA ALA A 49 -5.74 8.31 -26.11
C ALA A 49 -6.64 7.05 -26.24
N LEU A 50 -6.49 6.08 -25.34
CA LEU A 50 -7.31 4.87 -25.30
C LEU A 50 -8.74 5.13 -24.86
N GLN A 51 -8.97 6.13 -23.99
CA GLN A 51 -10.29 6.59 -23.59
C GLN A 51 -11.05 7.13 -24.82
N ASN A 52 -10.42 8.01 -25.60
CA ASN A 52 -10.99 8.52 -26.85
C ASN A 52 -11.26 7.40 -27.88
N ALA A 53 -10.38 6.39 -27.97
CA ALA A 53 -10.60 5.24 -28.85
C ALA A 53 -11.78 4.37 -28.41
N PHE A 54 -11.95 4.15 -27.11
CA PHE A 54 -13.09 3.44 -26.54
C PHE A 54 -14.42 4.19 -26.76
N ASP A 55 -14.42 5.52 -26.61
CA ASP A 55 -15.61 6.35 -26.84
C ASP A 55 -16.01 6.32 -28.34
N LEU A 56 -15.03 6.46 -29.25
CA LEU A 56 -15.25 6.35 -30.70
C LEU A 56 -15.76 4.96 -31.13
N ALA A 57 -15.21 3.88 -30.57
CA ALA A 57 -15.70 2.52 -30.82
C ALA A 57 -17.13 2.34 -30.28
N SER A 58 -17.42 2.87 -29.10
CA SER A 58 -18.75 2.81 -28.47
C SER A 58 -19.82 3.54 -29.30
N ASP A 59 -19.49 4.72 -29.84
CA ASP A 59 -20.40 5.47 -30.71
C ASP A 59 -20.54 4.81 -32.09
N SER A 60 -19.47 4.24 -32.65
CA SER A 60 -19.53 3.48 -33.90
C SER A 60 -20.41 2.22 -33.76
N TYR A 61 -20.37 1.54 -32.61
CA TYR A 61 -21.25 0.42 -32.30
C TYR A 61 -22.72 0.87 -32.15
N ARG A 62 -22.98 1.99 -31.46
CA ARG A 62 -24.34 2.57 -31.34
C ARG A 62 -24.94 2.96 -32.69
N GLN A 63 -24.11 3.38 -33.63
CA GLN A 63 -24.50 3.70 -35.01
C GLN A 63 -24.63 2.45 -35.91
N GLY A 64 -24.30 1.25 -35.41
CA GLY A 64 -24.34 -0.01 -36.16
C GLY A 64 -23.20 -0.18 -37.17
N ILE A 65 -22.15 0.63 -37.09
CA ILE A 65 -21.00 0.65 -38.01
C ILE A 65 -19.92 -0.35 -37.57
N ALA A 66 -19.69 -0.45 -36.25
CA ALA A 66 -18.66 -1.31 -35.65
C ALA A 66 -19.27 -2.51 -34.90
N SER A 67 -18.46 -3.54 -34.67
CA SER A 67 -18.83 -4.71 -33.88
C SER A 67 -18.71 -4.43 -32.38
N PHE A 68 -19.50 -5.12 -31.55
CA PHE A 68 -19.33 -5.07 -30.09
C PHE A 68 -17.95 -5.62 -29.65
N ILE A 69 -17.32 -6.46 -30.48
CA ILE A 69 -15.95 -6.95 -30.23
C ILE A 69 -14.93 -5.80 -30.25
N ASP A 70 -15.12 -4.79 -31.08
CA ASP A 70 -14.22 -3.64 -31.20
C ASP A 70 -14.27 -2.78 -29.94
N VAL A 71 -15.47 -2.60 -29.37
CA VAL A 71 -15.70 -1.93 -28.07
C VAL A 71 -15.02 -2.69 -26.93
N LEU A 72 -15.13 -4.02 -26.92
CA LEU A 72 -14.50 -4.87 -25.90
C LEU A 72 -12.97 -4.88 -25.99
N ASP A 73 -12.39 -4.80 -27.19
CA ASP A 73 -10.93 -4.71 -27.32
C ASP A 73 -10.40 -3.34 -26.92
N ALA A 74 -11.07 -2.25 -27.32
CA ALA A 74 -10.74 -0.90 -26.82
C ALA A 74 -10.84 -0.82 -25.29
N GLN A 75 -11.88 -1.41 -24.69
CA GLN A 75 -12.03 -1.49 -23.22
C GLN A 75 -10.90 -2.31 -22.57
N ARG A 76 -10.50 -3.43 -23.18
CA ARG A 76 -9.38 -4.26 -22.72
C ARG A 76 -8.06 -3.48 -22.74
N GLN A 77 -7.77 -2.78 -23.83
CA GLN A 77 -6.57 -1.96 -23.96
C GLN A 77 -6.53 -0.84 -22.90
N LEU A 78 -7.65 -0.12 -22.72
CA LEU A 78 -7.80 0.91 -21.68
C LEU A 78 -7.54 0.36 -20.27
N ALA A 79 -8.15 -0.79 -19.93
CA ALA A 79 -7.96 -1.43 -18.63
C ALA A 79 -6.50 -1.90 -18.41
N GLN A 80 -5.84 -2.41 -19.44
CA GLN A 80 -4.41 -2.78 -19.38
C GLN A 80 -3.52 -1.55 -19.13
N ALA A 81 -3.77 -0.43 -19.81
CA ALA A 81 -3.02 0.81 -19.58
C ALA A 81 -3.24 1.39 -18.17
N GLN A 82 -4.47 1.35 -17.66
CA GLN A 82 -4.79 1.73 -16.27
C GLN A 82 -4.08 0.84 -15.25
N GLN A 83 -4.01 -0.48 -15.49
CA GLN A 83 -3.26 -1.41 -14.65
C GLN A 83 -1.75 -1.14 -14.67
N GLN A 84 -1.17 -0.85 -15.84
CA GLN A 84 0.25 -0.48 -15.96
C GLN A 84 0.57 0.81 -15.20
N ARG A 85 -0.32 1.80 -15.23
CA ARG A 85 -0.20 3.03 -14.44
C ARG A 85 -0.26 2.74 -12.94
N ALA A 86 -1.21 1.92 -12.48
CA ALA A 86 -1.27 1.52 -11.06
C ALA A 86 0.03 0.82 -10.60
N GLN A 87 0.65 0.02 -11.46
CA GLN A 87 1.96 -0.62 -11.18
C GLN A 87 3.11 0.40 -11.13
N ALA A 88 3.17 1.35 -12.06
CA ALA A 88 4.20 2.39 -12.08
C ALA A 88 4.07 3.37 -10.90
N GLN A 89 2.86 3.63 -10.40
CA GLN A 89 2.65 4.37 -9.14
C GLN A 89 3.22 3.63 -7.92
N VAL A 90 3.04 2.31 -7.85
CA VAL A 90 3.64 1.49 -6.79
C VAL A 90 5.17 1.54 -6.90
N GLN A 91 5.74 1.42 -8.11
CA GLN A 91 7.19 1.48 -8.30
C GLN A 91 7.76 2.86 -7.92
N SER A 92 7.15 3.96 -8.35
CA SER A 92 7.60 5.32 -7.98
C SER A 92 7.54 5.56 -6.46
N ALA A 93 6.59 4.95 -5.75
CA ALA A 93 6.54 4.99 -4.29
C ALA A 93 7.64 4.16 -3.62
N LEU A 94 7.98 2.98 -4.17
CA LEU A 94 9.11 2.16 -3.71
C LEU A 94 10.46 2.85 -3.95
N ASP A 95 10.62 3.48 -5.11
CA ASP A 95 11.81 4.26 -5.47
C ASP A 95 12.01 5.47 -4.55
N LEU A 96 10.92 6.15 -4.18
CA LEU A 96 10.96 7.22 -3.19
C LEU A 96 11.39 6.71 -1.81
N VAL A 97 10.88 5.56 -1.35
CA VAL A 97 11.31 4.92 -0.09
C VAL A 97 12.78 4.48 -0.17
N ALA A 98 13.24 3.98 -1.31
CA ALA A 98 14.64 3.62 -1.54
C ALA A 98 15.55 4.85 -1.48
N LEU A 99 15.16 5.97 -2.09
CA LEU A 99 15.87 7.25 -2.01
C LEU A 99 15.94 7.77 -0.56
N TYR A 100 14.82 7.73 0.18
CA TYR A 100 14.82 8.08 1.60
C TYR A 100 15.79 7.21 2.41
N LYS A 101 15.82 5.89 2.15
CA LYS A 101 16.76 4.97 2.82
C LYS A 101 18.22 5.27 2.46
N ALA A 102 18.53 5.52 1.19
CA ALA A 102 19.88 5.82 0.71
C ALA A 102 20.43 7.13 1.29
N LEU A 103 19.57 8.14 1.50
CA LEU A 103 19.91 9.41 2.16
C LEU A 103 20.12 9.28 3.68
N GLY A 104 20.00 8.08 4.26
CA GLY A 104 20.06 7.89 5.71
C GLY A 104 18.74 8.19 6.41
N GLY A 105 17.60 7.94 5.78
CA GLY A 105 16.31 7.84 6.48
C GLY A 105 16.20 6.53 7.26
N GLY A 106 15.99 6.62 8.58
CA GLY A 106 15.68 5.45 9.43
C GLY A 106 16.85 4.75 10.12
N TRP A 107 18.03 5.37 10.25
CA TRP A 107 19.07 4.91 11.18
C TRP A 107 18.76 5.26 12.64
N GLU A 108 17.94 6.28 12.88
CA GLU A 108 17.33 6.52 14.17
C GLU A 108 16.28 5.42 14.41
N PRO A 109 16.48 4.51 15.40
CA PRO A 109 15.44 3.58 15.77
C PRO A 109 14.25 4.41 16.23
N TYR A 110 13.11 4.24 15.52
CA TYR A 110 11.89 5.04 15.62
C TYR A 110 11.90 6.00 16.82
N GLN A 111 12.10 7.30 16.56
CA GLN A 111 12.07 8.25 17.67
C GLN A 111 10.77 8.00 18.42
N GLN A 112 10.88 7.63 19.71
CA GLN A 112 9.72 7.47 20.59
C GLN A 112 9.14 8.86 20.80
N VAL A 113 8.41 9.35 19.79
CA VAL A 113 7.63 10.56 19.86
C VAL A 113 6.51 10.21 20.82
N GLN A 114 6.80 10.45 22.11
CA GLN A 114 5.86 10.42 23.20
C GLN A 114 4.85 11.54 22.93
N LEU A 115 3.88 11.27 22.06
CA LEU A 115 2.80 12.18 21.74
C LEU A 115 2.11 12.52 23.08
N PRO A 116 2.03 13.82 23.46
CA PRO A 116 1.33 14.19 24.68
C PRO A 116 -0.14 13.71 24.57
N ASP A 117 -0.70 13.14 25.64
CA ASP A 117 -2.09 12.65 25.64
C ASP A 117 -3.06 13.84 25.55
N TYR A 118 -3.47 14.17 24.32
CA TYR A 118 -4.48 15.18 24.05
C TYR A 118 -5.83 14.50 23.82
N LYS A 119 -6.77 14.74 24.75
CA LYS A 119 -8.13 14.19 24.73
C LYS A 119 -8.99 14.88 23.66
N VAL A 120 -8.79 14.56 22.38
CA VAL A 120 -9.62 15.07 21.25
C VAL A 120 -11.09 14.76 21.47
N PHE A 121 -11.36 13.60 22.04
CA PHE A 121 -12.66 13.20 22.54
C PHE A 121 -12.48 12.98 24.03
N GLY A 122 -13.30 13.66 24.86
CA GLY A 122 -13.17 13.63 26.31
C GLY A 122 -13.22 12.20 26.88
N ASP A 123 -12.64 12.01 28.07
CA ASP A 123 -12.49 10.69 28.68
C ASP A 123 -13.78 9.87 28.60
N ALA A 124 -13.67 8.66 28.03
CA ALA A 124 -14.80 7.75 27.88
C ALA A 124 -15.53 7.58 29.22
N PRO A 125 -16.85 7.83 29.29
CA PRO A 125 -17.55 7.94 30.57
C PRO A 125 -17.49 6.61 31.33
N ARG A 126 -16.64 6.58 32.37
CA ARG A 126 -16.48 5.45 33.30
C ARG A 126 -17.71 5.34 34.19
N GLY A 127 -18.83 4.89 33.63
CA GLY A 127 -20.14 4.96 34.30
C GLY A 127 -21.28 4.10 33.75
N ILE A 128 -21.11 3.34 32.66
CA ILE A 128 -22.15 2.41 32.20
C ILE A 128 -22.26 1.18 33.13
N ARG A 129 -23.04 1.32 34.20
CA ARG A 129 -23.51 0.19 35.02
C ARG A 129 -24.49 -0.66 34.20
N PHE A 130 -23.98 -1.72 33.57
CA PHE A 130 -24.81 -2.80 33.05
C PHE A 130 -25.61 -3.42 34.21
N ARG A 131 -26.93 -3.14 34.24
CA ARG A 131 -27.83 -3.69 35.25
C ARG A 131 -28.18 -5.13 34.88
N GLY A 132 -27.60 -6.09 35.60
CA GLY A 132 -28.03 -7.50 35.54
C GLY A 132 -27.11 -8.44 34.76
N LEU A 133 -25.85 -8.57 35.21
CA LEU A 133 -25.11 -9.83 35.12
C LEU A 133 -24.35 -10.01 36.45
N GLY A 134 -24.40 -11.22 37.01
CA GLY A 134 -23.96 -11.48 38.38
C GLY A 134 -22.45 -11.30 38.62
N LYS A 135 -22.07 -10.96 39.86
CA LYS A 135 -20.68 -10.88 40.33
C LYS A 135 -19.84 -12.09 39.86
N LYS A 136 -18.96 -11.90 38.88
CA LYS A 136 -17.71 -12.67 38.77
C LYS A 136 -16.60 -11.78 39.35
N ARG A 137 -15.86 -12.37 40.30
CA ARG A 137 -14.97 -11.65 41.23
C ARG A 137 -13.79 -11.03 40.49
N THR A 138 -13.26 -9.96 41.06
CA THR A 138 -11.91 -9.44 40.78
C THR A 138 -10.90 -10.59 40.83
N GLY A 139 -10.18 -10.78 39.74
CA GLY A 139 -9.17 -11.81 39.60
C GLY A 139 -8.22 -11.48 38.46
N THR A 140 -7.26 -10.59 38.72
CA THR A 140 -5.91 -10.79 38.20
C THR A 140 -5.32 -12.05 38.86
N PRO A 141 -4.35 -12.75 38.25
CA PRO A 141 -3.71 -12.49 36.96
C PRO A 141 -3.66 -13.73 36.04
N HIS A 142 -2.74 -13.67 35.08
CA HIS A 142 -2.09 -14.75 34.32
C HIS A 142 -2.46 -14.85 32.83
N SER A 143 -1.45 -14.50 32.03
CA SER A 143 -1.24 -14.93 30.65
C SER A 143 -1.63 -16.38 30.39
N ARG A 144 -2.29 -16.69 29.25
CA ARG A 144 -2.08 -17.94 28.47
C ARG A 144 -3.06 -18.08 27.28
N TRP A 145 -2.50 -18.41 26.09
CA TRP A 145 -3.09 -18.71 24.77
C TRP A 145 -4.01 -17.62 24.16
N LEU A 146 -3.65 -16.95 23.06
CA LEU A 146 -3.51 -17.43 21.67
C LEU A 146 -4.81 -17.96 21.07
N SER A 147 -5.44 -17.11 20.24
CA SER A 147 -5.97 -17.47 18.90
C SER A 147 -6.38 -16.19 18.17
N GLY A 148 -6.21 -16.16 16.85
CA GLY A 148 -6.54 -15.00 16.01
C GLY A 148 -8.04 -14.72 15.97
N GLY A 149 -8.39 -13.45 15.84
CA GLY A 149 -9.78 -13.00 15.74
C GLY A 149 -9.84 -11.56 15.21
N TYR A 150 -9.63 -11.41 13.90
CA TYR A 150 -9.83 -10.12 13.24
C TYR A 150 -11.30 -9.69 13.42
N ASN A 151 -11.52 -8.59 14.13
CA ASN A 151 -12.87 -8.15 14.48
C ASN A 151 -13.47 -7.38 13.30
N CYS A 152 -14.30 -8.05 12.50
CA CYS A 152 -15.01 -7.44 11.38
C CYS A 152 -16.05 -6.42 11.85
N TYR A 153 -15.80 -5.13 11.60
CA TYR A 153 -16.79 -4.08 11.79
C TYR A 153 -17.97 -4.25 10.82
N ALA A 154 -19.16 -4.50 11.36
CA ALA A 154 -20.40 -4.53 10.58
C ALA A 154 -21.10 -3.15 10.58
N PRO A 155 -21.34 -2.52 9.41
CA PRO A 155 -22.09 -1.27 9.34
C PRO A 155 -23.60 -1.53 9.56
N LYS A 156 -24.19 -0.92 10.59
CA LYS A 156 -25.62 -1.06 10.88
C LYS A 156 -26.48 -0.33 9.84
N ARG A 157 -27.13 -1.08 8.92
CA ARG A 157 -28.25 -0.53 8.14
C ARG A 157 -29.49 -0.37 9.02
N LYS A 158 -29.99 0.86 9.14
CA LYS A 158 -31.28 1.17 9.77
C LYS A 158 -32.37 0.98 8.70
N ALA A 159 -33.25 0.00 8.89
CA ALA A 159 -34.29 -0.32 7.92
C ALA A 159 -35.38 0.77 7.86
N ARG A 160 -35.75 1.19 6.65
CA ARG A 160 -37.11 1.61 6.32
C ARG A 160 -37.39 1.53 4.81
N ASN A 161 -38.08 0.44 4.47
CA ASN A 161 -39.12 0.32 3.44
C ASN A 161 -38.74 0.32 1.94
N GLU A 162 -39.47 -0.56 1.24
CA GLU A 162 -39.74 -0.65 -0.20
C GLU A 162 -38.75 -1.42 -1.11
N LEU A 163 -39.25 -2.58 -1.55
CA LEU A 163 -39.00 -3.34 -2.79
C LEU A 163 -37.61 -3.97 -3.04
N CYS A 164 -37.63 -5.30 -3.12
CA CYS A 164 -36.57 -6.11 -3.71
C CYS A 164 -36.42 -5.82 -5.21
N VAL A 165 -35.20 -5.53 -5.66
CA VAL A 165 -34.74 -5.89 -7.01
C VAL A 165 -33.38 -6.60 -6.89
N ILE A 166 -33.29 -7.76 -7.53
CA ILE A 166 -32.14 -8.66 -7.49
C ILE A 166 -31.08 -8.22 -8.51
N LYS A 167 -29.80 -8.23 -8.09
CA LYS A 167 -28.58 -8.57 -8.87
C LYS A 167 -27.37 -8.35 -7.94
N ASN A 168 -26.91 -9.37 -7.22
CA ASN A 168 -26.00 -10.42 -7.69
C ASN A 168 -24.74 -9.87 -8.38
N TRP A 169 -23.61 -9.88 -7.66
CA TRP A 169 -22.25 -10.21 -8.17
C TRP A 169 -21.36 -10.50 -6.97
N ALA A 170 -21.23 -11.78 -6.62
CA ALA A 170 -20.16 -12.27 -5.75
C ALA A 170 -19.36 -13.29 -6.56
N ILE A 171 -18.05 -13.05 -6.73
CA ILE A 171 -17.01 -14.05 -6.99
C ILE A 171 -15.73 -13.50 -6.33
N PRO A 172 -15.03 -14.27 -5.48
CA PRO A 172 -13.80 -13.83 -4.83
C PRO A 172 -12.56 -14.23 -5.63
N VAL A 173 -11.52 -13.39 -5.61
CA VAL A 173 -10.16 -13.77 -6.03
C VAL A 173 -9.23 -13.59 -4.83
N CYS A 174 -8.98 -14.69 -4.11
CA CYS A 174 -7.88 -14.85 -3.16
C CYS A 174 -7.54 -16.36 -3.09
N LEU A 175 -6.58 -16.78 -3.90
CA LEU A 175 -5.98 -18.12 -3.87
C LEU A 175 -4.47 -17.95 -4.08
N PHE A 176 -3.64 -18.82 -3.47
CA PHE A 176 -2.16 -18.79 -3.46
C PHE A 176 -1.53 -17.62 -2.65
N LEU A 177 -0.39 -17.72 -1.95
CA LEU A 177 0.41 -18.80 -1.31
C LEU A 177 1.47 -18.04 -0.42
N ASN A 178 2.18 -18.54 0.61
CA ASN A 178 2.26 -19.81 1.33
C ASN A 178 2.85 -19.55 2.75
N CYS A 179 2.60 -20.40 3.76
CA CYS A 179 3.60 -20.62 4.84
C CYS A 179 3.28 -21.87 5.69
N ALA A 180 4.17 -22.86 5.67
CA ALA A 180 4.13 -24.03 6.53
C ALA A 180 5.00 -23.83 7.79
N SER A 181 4.63 -24.48 8.89
CA SER A 181 5.51 -25.22 9.83
C SER A 181 4.82 -25.40 11.19
N GLY A 182 4.94 -26.59 11.79
CA GLY A 182 4.38 -26.93 13.11
C GLY A 182 5.17 -26.34 14.30
N PRO A 183 5.09 -26.91 15.51
CA PRO A 183 4.80 -28.32 15.81
C PRO A 183 3.31 -28.67 16.02
#